data_AF-A0A094PQU4-F1
#
_entry.id   AF-A0A094PQU4-F1
#
_cell.length_a   1.000
_cell.length_b   1.000
_cell.length_c   1.000
_cell.angle_alpha   90.00
_cell.angle_beta   90.00
_cell.angle_gamma   90.00
#
_symmetry.space_group_name_H-M   'P 1'
#
loop_
_entity.id
_entity.type
_entity.pdbx_description
1 polymer ?
#
loop_
_entity_poly.entity_id
_entity_poly.type
_entity_poly.pdbx_seq_one_letter_code
_entity_poly.pdbx_strand_id
1 'polypeptide(L)'
;MINLESKRQLVAFSELYVELGILEKLLRVAIPKSLGSSAEDVTDLNWLAQIKLDPENTFRVEKAISRRLLAKKNLSVSITEFLPLSFWRWILHRRHFTTLWVPHTHKILVNPLTSLDLETLKSFERKLYIANQDRNVIAHYNTSLITSLDKSLANVRWLQEAMGLVKAE
;
A
#
# COMPACT_ATOMS: atom_id res chain seq x y z
N MET A 1 6.40 -27.92 21.56
CA MET A 1 4.93 -27.76 21.65
C MET A 1 4.64 -26.27 21.70
N ILE A 2 3.89 -25.70 20.74
CA ILE A 2 3.47 -24.30 20.81
C ILE A 2 2.39 -24.20 21.89
N ASN A 3 2.53 -23.29 22.86
CA ASN A 3 1.51 -23.13 23.90
C ASN A 3 0.23 -22.48 23.31
N LEU A 4 -0.91 -22.67 23.97
CA LEU A 4 -2.20 -22.17 23.48
C LEU A 4 -2.21 -20.65 23.29
N GLU A 5 -1.45 -19.92 24.12
CA GLU A 5 -1.35 -18.47 24.10
C GLU A 5 -0.64 -17.97 22.82
N SER A 6 0.50 -18.54 22.46
CA SER A 6 1.19 -18.24 21.21
C SER A 6 0.32 -18.53 19.99
N LYS A 7 -0.49 -19.61 20.03
CA LYS A 7 -1.44 -19.91 18.95
C LYS A 7 -2.53 -18.82 18.84
N ARG A 8 -3.08 -18.36 19.96
CA ARG A 8 -4.08 -17.27 19.99
C ARG A 8 -3.50 -15.96 19.46
N GLN A 9 -2.28 -15.62 19.86
CA GLN A 9 -1.58 -14.43 19.35
C GLN A 9 -1.38 -14.50 17.84
N LEU A 10 -0.91 -15.62 17.29
CA LEU A 10 -0.74 -15.78 15.85
C LEU A 10 -2.06 -15.64 15.08
N VAL A 11 -3.16 -16.18 15.61
CA VAL A 11 -4.50 -15.99 15.03
C VAL A 11 -4.89 -14.51 15.03
N ALA A 12 -4.67 -13.80 16.14
CA ALA A 12 -4.99 -12.38 16.22
C ALA A 12 -4.16 -11.53 15.24
N PHE A 13 -2.85 -11.80 15.10
CA PHE A 13 -2.00 -11.13 14.12
C PHE A 13 -2.31 -11.51 12.65
N SER A 14 -2.94 -12.65 12.42
CA SER A 14 -3.37 -13.03 11.07
C SER A 14 -4.46 -12.08 10.53
N GLU A 15 -5.33 -11.57 11.40
CA GLU A 15 -6.32 -10.56 11.02
C GLU A 15 -5.64 -9.28 10.54
N LEU A 16 -4.67 -8.77 11.32
CA LEU A 16 -3.91 -7.59 10.92
C LEU A 16 -3.14 -7.82 9.61
N TYR A 17 -2.59 -9.02 9.40
CA TYR A 17 -1.94 -9.37 8.13
C TYR A 17 -2.91 -9.32 6.94
N VAL A 18 -4.14 -9.82 7.10
CA VAL A 18 -5.18 -9.75 6.08
C VAL A 18 -5.56 -8.30 5.78
N GLU A 19 -5.80 -7.49 6.81
CA GLU A 19 -6.16 -6.07 6.66
C GLU A 19 -5.04 -5.27 5.95
N LEU A 20 -3.77 -5.55 6.28
CA LEU A 20 -2.62 -4.99 5.58
C LEU A 20 -2.56 -5.42 4.10
N GLY A 21 -2.90 -6.68 3.81
CA GLY A 21 -3.00 -7.20 2.44
C GLY A 21 -4.10 -6.51 1.63
N ILE A 22 -5.26 -6.25 2.25
CA ILE A 22 -6.36 -5.48 1.66
C ILE A 22 -5.89 -4.06 1.34
N LEU A 23 -5.24 -3.38 2.30
CA LEU A 23 -4.67 -2.05 2.08
C LEU A 23 -3.66 -2.03 0.93
N GLU A 24 -2.75 -3.00 0.86
CA GLU A 24 -1.77 -3.08 -0.22
C GLU A 24 -2.45 -3.28 -1.59
N LYS A 25 -3.49 -4.13 -1.66
CA LYS A 25 -4.29 -4.29 -2.89
C LYS A 25 -5.02 -3.01 -3.30
N LEU A 26 -5.59 -2.27 -2.35
CA LEU A 26 -6.21 -0.97 -2.63
C LEU A 26 -5.20 0.01 -3.25
N LEU A 27 -4.01 0.12 -2.67
CA LEU A 27 -2.95 1.00 -3.18
C LEU A 27 -2.50 0.61 -4.60
N ARG A 28 -2.37 -0.70 -4.88
CA ARG A 28 -2.01 -1.24 -6.20
C ARG A 28 -2.98 -0.88 -7.31
N VAL A 29 -4.24 -0.60 -6.98
CA VAL A 29 -5.27 -0.21 -7.93
C VAL A 29 -5.44 1.31 -7.97
N ALA A 30 -5.58 1.94 -6.79
CA ALA A 30 -5.91 3.36 -6.68
C ALA A 30 -4.79 4.27 -7.19
N ILE A 31 -3.52 3.95 -6.90
CA ILE A 31 -2.40 4.80 -7.30
C ILE A 31 -2.23 4.81 -8.83
N PRO A 32 -2.08 3.67 -9.54
CA PRO A 32 -2.01 3.67 -11.00
C PRO A 32 -3.19 4.38 -11.66
N LYS A 33 -4.42 4.11 -11.18
CA LYS A 33 -5.63 4.77 -11.69
C LYS A 33 -5.57 6.30 -11.52
N SER A 34 -5.12 6.79 -10.36
CA SER A 34 -4.98 8.23 -10.11
C SER A 34 -3.94 8.91 -11.02
N LEU A 35 -2.98 8.13 -11.52
CA LEU A 35 -1.91 8.53 -12.43
C LEU A 35 -2.26 8.28 -13.91
N GLY A 36 -3.52 7.95 -14.20
CA GLY A 36 -4.02 7.81 -15.58
C GLY A 36 -3.93 6.41 -16.15
N SER A 37 -3.66 5.37 -15.34
CA SER A 37 -3.70 4.00 -15.83
C SER A 37 -5.12 3.56 -16.21
N SER A 38 -5.25 2.84 -17.32
CA SER A 38 -6.53 2.25 -17.74
C SER A 38 -6.93 1.11 -16.79
N ALA A 39 -8.18 1.13 -16.33
CA ALA A 39 -8.73 0.05 -15.52
C ALA A 39 -8.89 -1.28 -16.30
N GLU A 40 -8.91 -1.21 -17.63
CA GLU A 40 -9.14 -2.35 -18.53
C GLU A 40 -7.83 -3.03 -18.95
N ASP A 41 -6.70 -2.33 -18.87
CA ASP A 41 -5.40 -2.85 -19.25
C ASP A 41 -4.49 -3.05 -18.03
N VAL A 42 -4.50 -4.27 -17.51
CA VAL A 42 -3.63 -4.71 -16.41
C VAL A 42 -2.13 -4.63 -16.73
N THR A 43 -1.77 -4.46 -18.00
CA THR A 43 -0.39 -4.36 -18.48
C THR A 43 0.07 -2.93 -18.68
N ASP A 44 -0.81 -1.96 -18.48
CA ASP A 44 -0.53 -0.54 -18.67
C ASP A 44 0.54 -0.04 -17.70
N LEU A 45 1.62 0.48 -18.30
CA LEU A 45 2.77 1.04 -17.59
C LEU A 45 2.84 2.57 -17.74
N ASN A 46 1.89 3.22 -18.42
CA ASN A 46 1.94 4.65 -18.68
C ASN A 46 1.93 5.49 -17.40
N TRP A 47 1.30 4.99 -16.34
CA TRP A 47 1.33 5.63 -15.03
C TRP A 47 2.74 5.75 -14.43
N LEU A 48 3.67 4.84 -14.77
CA LEU A 48 5.06 4.96 -14.33
C LEU A 48 5.78 6.14 -14.99
N ALA A 49 5.38 6.52 -16.21
CA ALA A 49 5.97 7.67 -16.90
C ALA A 49 5.65 9.00 -16.19
N GLN A 50 4.62 9.04 -15.35
CA GLN A 50 4.27 10.20 -14.53
C GLN A 50 5.15 10.34 -13.28
N ILE A 51 6.00 9.34 -12.98
CA ILE A 51 6.77 9.27 -11.74
C ILE A 51 8.25 9.44 -12.05
N LYS A 52 8.90 10.41 -11.40
CA LYS A 52 10.36 10.50 -11.38
C LYS A 52 10.95 9.55 -10.34
N LEU A 53 11.33 8.35 -10.78
CA LEU A 53 11.94 7.33 -9.92
C LEU A 53 13.35 7.74 -9.49
N ASP A 54 13.68 7.47 -8.23
CA ASP A 54 15.06 7.47 -7.73
C ASP A 54 15.72 6.10 -8.01
N PRO A 55 17.05 5.97 -7.90
CA PRO A 55 17.75 4.72 -8.24
C PRO A 55 17.23 3.48 -7.49
N GLU A 56 16.83 3.65 -6.23
CA GLU A 56 16.29 2.55 -5.43
C GLU A 56 14.94 2.07 -5.99
N ASN A 57 14.04 2.99 -6.36
CA ASN A 57 12.74 2.63 -6.88
C ASN A 57 12.79 2.22 -8.35
N THR A 58 13.75 2.70 -9.13
CA THR A 58 14.08 2.15 -10.46
C THR A 58 14.42 0.67 -10.34
N PHE A 59 15.31 0.29 -9.43
CA PHE A 59 15.67 -1.11 -9.21
C PHE A 59 14.46 -1.97 -8.77
N ARG A 60 13.57 -1.43 -7.93
CA ARG A 60 12.34 -2.13 -7.52
C ARG A 60 11.40 -2.38 -8.71
N VAL A 61 11.24 -1.40 -9.59
CA VAL A 61 10.42 -1.51 -10.80
C VAL A 61 11.03 -2.54 -11.77
N GLU A 62 12.33 -2.46 -12.03
CA GLU A 62 13.04 -3.44 -12.86
C GLU A 62 12.87 -4.86 -12.34
N LYS A 63 13.04 -5.06 -11.02
CA LYS A 63 12.81 -6.35 -10.36
C LYS A 63 11.36 -6.82 -10.49
N ALA A 64 10.39 -5.92 -10.38
CA ALA A 64 8.97 -6.24 -10.58
C ALA A 64 8.69 -6.68 -12.01
N ILE A 65 9.27 -6.00 -13.00
CA ILE A 65 9.21 -6.38 -14.42
C ILE A 65 9.86 -7.75 -14.64
N SER A 66 11.07 -7.99 -14.12
CA SER A 66 11.73 -9.30 -14.24
C SER A 66 10.89 -10.42 -13.62
N ARG A 67 10.27 -10.19 -12.44
CA ARG A 67 9.38 -11.17 -11.80
C ARG A 67 8.14 -11.45 -12.63
N ARG A 68 7.53 -10.43 -13.22
CA ARG A 68 6.40 -10.58 -14.14
C ARG A 68 6.79 -11.44 -15.35
N LEU A 69 7.95 -11.19 -15.96
CA LEU A 69 8.45 -11.99 -17.08
C LEU A 69 8.75 -13.44 -16.68
N LEU A 70 9.37 -13.66 -15.52
CA LEU A 70 9.67 -14.98 -14.99
C LEU A 70 8.42 -15.78 -14.60
N ALA A 71 7.33 -15.09 -14.26
CA ALA A 71 6.06 -15.75 -13.98
C ALA A 71 5.49 -16.51 -15.20
N LYS A 72 6.05 -16.30 -16.41
CA LYS A 72 6.00 -17.08 -17.69
C LYS A 72 4.65 -17.66 -18.18
N LYS A 73 3.55 -17.59 -17.42
CA LYS A 73 2.25 -18.22 -17.72
C LYS A 73 1.07 -17.25 -17.67
N ASN A 74 1.21 -16.06 -17.08
CA ASN A 74 0.16 -15.05 -17.04
C ASN A 74 0.76 -13.65 -17.27
N LEU A 75 0.94 -13.26 -18.54
CA LEU A 75 1.26 -11.87 -18.91
C LEU A 75 0.12 -10.90 -18.52
N SER A 76 -1.03 -11.43 -18.11
CA SER A 76 -2.17 -10.74 -17.50
C SER A 76 -1.93 -10.28 -16.05
N VAL A 77 -0.84 -10.68 -15.40
CA VAL A 77 -0.52 -10.16 -14.05
C VAL A 77 0.15 -8.80 -14.18
N SER A 78 -0.43 -7.80 -13.53
CA SER A 78 0.12 -6.45 -13.48
C SER A 78 1.45 -6.41 -12.72
N ILE A 79 2.35 -5.49 -13.10
CA ILE A 79 3.60 -5.29 -12.34
C ILE A 79 3.35 -4.85 -10.90
N THR A 80 2.17 -4.26 -10.63
CA THR A 80 1.77 -3.73 -9.33
C THR A 80 1.73 -4.83 -8.27
N GLU A 81 1.47 -6.08 -8.68
CA GLU A 81 1.47 -7.27 -7.83
C GLU A 81 2.86 -7.59 -7.25
N PHE A 82 3.91 -7.16 -7.93
CA PHE A 82 5.30 -7.44 -7.55
C PHE A 82 5.99 -6.25 -6.86
N LEU A 83 5.32 -5.10 -6.80
CA LEU A 83 5.81 -3.91 -6.12
C LEU A 83 5.46 -3.97 -4.62
N PRO A 84 6.44 -3.77 -3.72
CA PRO A 84 6.23 -3.89 -2.27
C PRO A 84 5.44 -2.70 -1.71
N LEU A 85 4.79 -2.89 -0.56
CA LEU A 85 4.16 -1.80 0.21
C LEU A 85 5.05 -0.56 0.41
N SER A 86 6.36 -0.74 0.58
CA SER A 86 7.32 0.35 0.74
C SER A 86 7.46 1.25 -0.51
N PHE A 87 7.19 0.72 -1.71
CA PHE A 87 7.14 1.49 -2.95
C PHE A 87 5.89 2.37 -2.98
N TRP A 88 4.73 1.83 -2.63
CA TRP A 88 3.48 2.60 -2.56
C TRP A 88 3.56 3.72 -1.51
N ARG A 89 4.17 3.44 -0.35
CA ARG A 89 4.48 4.45 0.66
C ARG A 89 5.41 5.54 0.13
N TRP A 90 6.41 5.17 -0.68
CA TRP A 90 7.34 6.13 -1.28
C TRP A 90 6.62 7.10 -2.22
N ILE A 91 5.69 6.61 -3.06
CA ILE A 91 4.87 7.46 -3.96
C ILE A 91 4.09 8.51 -3.15
N LEU A 92 3.55 8.10 -2.00
CA LEU A 92 2.72 8.93 -1.13
C LEU A 92 3.52 9.69 -0.06
N HIS A 93 4.84 9.85 -0.25
CA HIS A 93 5.66 10.63 0.67
C HIS A 93 5.48 12.13 0.42
N ARG A 94 5.43 12.95 1.49
CA ARG A 94 5.25 14.42 1.41
C ARG A 94 6.20 15.17 0.48
N ARG A 95 7.38 14.62 0.18
CA ARG A 95 8.31 15.21 -0.79
C ARG A 95 7.72 15.32 -2.20
N HIS A 96 6.71 14.51 -2.50
CA HIS A 96 6.00 14.50 -3.78
C HIS A 96 4.71 15.32 -3.73
N PHE A 97 4.56 16.22 -2.75
CA PHE A 97 3.34 17.00 -2.57
C PHE A 97 2.96 17.77 -3.85
N THR A 98 3.89 18.54 -4.41
CA THR A 98 3.62 19.33 -5.62
C THR A 98 3.76 18.53 -6.91
N THR A 99 4.49 17.42 -6.91
CA THR A 99 4.80 16.66 -8.14
C THR A 99 3.90 15.47 -8.39
N LEU A 100 3.33 14.85 -7.35
CA LEU A 100 2.43 13.69 -7.48
C LEU A 100 1.10 13.90 -6.74
N TRP A 101 1.13 14.39 -5.50
CA TRP A 101 -0.09 14.49 -4.68
C TRP A 101 -1.13 15.44 -5.26
N VAL A 102 -0.78 16.73 -5.36
CA VAL A 102 -1.69 17.75 -5.87
C VAL A 102 -2.16 17.44 -7.30
N PRO A 103 -1.30 17.05 -8.25
CA PRO A 103 -1.78 16.79 -9.62
C PRO A 103 -2.57 15.47 -9.77
N HIS A 104 -2.23 14.44 -8.98
CA HIS A 104 -2.70 13.08 -9.23
C HIS A 104 -3.18 12.34 -7.97
N THR A 105 -2.27 12.05 -7.03
CA THR A 105 -2.49 10.98 -6.05
C THR A 105 -3.41 11.35 -4.89
N HIS A 106 -3.77 12.62 -4.68
CA HIS A 106 -4.83 12.99 -3.73
C HIS A 106 -6.18 12.34 -4.07
N LYS A 107 -6.40 12.00 -5.36
CA LYS A 107 -7.64 11.39 -5.88
C LYS A 107 -7.87 9.96 -5.38
N ILE A 108 -6.90 9.35 -4.70
CA ILE A 108 -7.11 8.06 -4.03
C ILE A 108 -8.02 8.19 -2.80
N LEU A 109 -8.20 9.40 -2.27
CA LEU A 109 -9.06 9.67 -1.14
C LEU A 109 -10.48 9.98 -1.61
N VAL A 110 -11.47 9.47 -0.88
CA VAL A 110 -12.90 9.69 -1.21
C VAL A 110 -13.38 11.09 -0.84
N ASN A 111 -12.76 11.76 0.13
CA ASN A 111 -13.17 13.11 0.53
C ASN A 111 -12.41 14.18 -0.29
N PRO A 112 -13.04 14.81 -1.29
CA PRO A 112 -12.36 15.77 -2.17
C PRO A 112 -12.09 17.13 -1.50
N LEU A 113 -12.82 17.48 -0.43
CA LEU A 113 -12.75 18.82 0.16
C LEU A 113 -11.45 19.05 0.95
N THR A 114 -10.85 18.00 1.50
CA THR A 114 -9.63 18.09 2.32
C THR A 114 -8.46 17.33 1.71
N SER A 115 -8.64 16.65 0.57
CA SER A 115 -7.60 15.78 0.00
C SER A 115 -6.40 16.54 -0.54
N LEU A 116 -6.55 17.79 -0.96
CA LEU A 116 -5.46 18.60 -1.49
C LEU A 116 -4.51 19.16 -0.42
N ASP A 117 -4.88 19.11 0.85
CA ASP A 117 -4.12 19.72 1.93
C ASP A 117 -2.86 18.91 2.29
N LEU A 118 -1.76 19.63 2.54
CA LEU A 118 -0.51 19.01 2.99
C LEU A 118 -0.67 18.28 4.33
N GLU A 119 -1.53 18.78 5.23
CA GLU A 119 -1.80 18.12 6.50
C GLU A 119 -2.53 16.78 6.33
N THR A 120 -3.42 16.69 5.35
CA THR A 120 -4.06 15.43 4.96
C THR A 120 -3.03 14.44 4.45
N LEU A 121 -2.12 14.86 3.55
CA LEU A 121 -1.02 14.02 3.08
C LEU A 121 -0.13 13.56 4.24
N LYS A 122 0.30 14.47 5.14
CA LYS A 122 1.13 14.12 6.30
C LYS A 122 0.44 13.12 7.22
N SER A 123 -0.86 13.29 7.45
CA SER A 123 -1.64 12.37 8.28
C SER A 123 -1.71 10.98 7.63
N PHE A 124 -2.02 10.92 6.34
CA PHE A 124 -2.07 9.68 5.57
C PHE A 124 -0.71 8.98 5.51
N GLU A 125 0.35 9.72 5.17
CA GLU A 125 1.73 9.23 5.10
C GLU A 125 2.18 8.63 6.44
N ARG A 126 1.92 9.33 7.56
CA ARG A 126 2.27 8.86 8.90
C ARG A 126 1.59 7.53 9.22
N LYS A 127 0.30 7.41 8.93
CA LYS A 127 -0.46 6.18 9.16
C LYS A 127 0.01 5.04 8.26
N LEU A 128 0.31 5.33 6.99
CA LEU A 128 0.86 4.35 6.05
C LEU A 128 2.28 3.90 6.44
N TYR A 129 3.09 4.80 7.00
CA TYR A 129 4.40 4.46 7.57
C TYR A 129 4.28 3.42 8.69
N ILE A 130 3.35 3.63 9.64
CA ILE A 130 3.08 2.69 10.74
C ILE A 130 2.59 1.35 10.18
N ALA A 131 1.62 1.35 9.26
CA ALA A 131 1.12 0.13 8.63
C ALA A 131 2.24 -0.67 7.93
N ASN A 132 3.16 0.01 7.24
CA ASN A 132 4.32 -0.64 6.62
C ASN A 132 5.30 -1.22 7.66
N GLN A 133 5.47 -0.60 8.82
CA GLN A 133 6.25 -1.16 9.92
C GLN A 133 5.59 -2.42 10.48
N ASP A 134 4.30 -2.36 10.79
CA ASP A 134 3.52 -3.49 11.31
C ASP A 134 3.58 -4.69 10.35
N ARG A 135 3.43 -4.43 9.04
CA ARG A 135 3.58 -5.44 7.99
C ARG A 135 4.93 -6.16 8.06
N ASN A 136 6.02 -5.42 8.21
CA ASN A 136 7.35 -6.01 8.31
C ASN A 136 7.52 -6.82 9.59
N VAL A 137 7.02 -6.29 10.72
CA VAL A 137 7.04 -6.99 12.00
C VAL A 137 6.32 -8.34 11.91
N ILE A 138 5.11 -8.36 11.35
CA ILE A 138 4.32 -9.58 11.20
C ILE A 138 4.97 -10.56 10.21
N ALA A 139 5.47 -10.07 9.07
CA ALA A 139 6.13 -10.91 8.06
C ALA A 139 7.38 -11.63 8.61
N HIS A 140 8.03 -11.06 9.63
CA HIS A 140 9.18 -11.65 10.33
C HIS A 140 8.81 -12.35 11.64
N TYR A 141 7.51 -12.48 11.96
CA TYR A 141 7.01 -13.06 13.22
C TYR A 141 7.55 -12.37 14.49
N ASN A 142 7.91 -11.08 14.41
CA ASN A 142 8.43 -10.29 15.53
C ASN A 142 7.31 -9.60 16.31
N THR A 143 6.17 -10.27 16.50
CA THR A 143 4.90 -9.66 16.92
C THR A 143 4.93 -8.97 18.29
N SER A 144 5.92 -9.27 19.14
CA SER A 144 6.19 -8.55 20.39
C SER A 144 6.50 -7.06 20.22
N LEU A 145 6.89 -6.64 19.00
CA LEU A 145 7.15 -5.23 18.68
C LEU A 145 5.86 -4.43 18.44
N ILE A 146 4.70 -5.10 18.28
CA ILE A 146 3.41 -4.42 18.16
C ILE A 146 2.84 -4.23 19.57
N THR A 147 2.83 -2.98 20.03
CA THR A 147 2.40 -2.63 21.39
C THR A 147 0.89 -2.71 21.60
N SER A 148 0.10 -2.59 20.53
CA SER A 148 -1.36 -2.68 20.57
C SER A 148 -1.91 -3.10 19.21
N LEU A 149 -2.40 -4.34 19.15
CA LEU A 149 -3.03 -4.90 17.95
C LEU A 149 -4.25 -4.07 17.52
N ASP A 150 -5.09 -3.66 18.47
CA ASP A 150 -6.29 -2.87 18.19
C ASP A 150 -5.96 -1.53 17.55
N LYS A 151 -4.89 -0.85 18.01
CA LYS A 151 -4.43 0.41 17.39
C LYS A 151 -3.89 0.18 15.98
N SER A 152 -3.15 -0.91 15.75
CA SER A 152 -2.67 -1.27 14.41
C SER A 152 -3.83 -1.57 13.47
N LEU A 153 -4.84 -2.35 13.91
CA LEU A 153 -6.05 -2.63 13.14
C LEU A 153 -6.82 -1.34 12.83
N ALA A 154 -7.08 -0.49 13.83
CA ALA A 154 -7.76 0.79 13.64
C ALA A 154 -6.99 1.71 12.68
N ASN A 155 -5.65 1.69 12.73
CA ASN A 155 -4.82 2.47 11.81
C ASN A 155 -4.97 2.00 10.36
N VAL A 156 -4.94 0.69 10.12
CA VAL A 156 -5.09 0.11 8.77
C VAL A 156 -6.51 0.33 8.23
N ARG A 157 -7.54 0.12 9.06
CA ARG A 157 -8.94 0.36 8.69
C ARG A 157 -9.20 1.81 8.32
N TRP A 158 -8.65 2.75 9.08
CA TRP A 158 -8.73 4.17 8.74
C TRP A 158 -8.16 4.46 7.34
N LEU A 159 -7.03 3.83 6.96
CA LEU A 159 -6.44 4.02 5.63
C LEU A 159 -7.34 3.46 4.52
N GLN A 160 -7.93 2.29 4.76
CA GLN A 160 -8.86 1.65 3.83
C GLN A 160 -10.14 2.50 3.64
N GLU A 161 -10.73 2.97 4.74
CA GLU A 161 -11.92 3.84 4.76
C GLU A 161 -11.65 5.18 4.06
N ALA A 162 -10.48 5.80 4.31
CA ALA A 162 -10.08 7.02 3.65
C ALA A 162 -10.01 6.87 2.11
N MET A 163 -9.71 5.66 1.63
CA MET A 163 -9.69 5.27 0.22
C MET A 163 -11.03 4.74 -0.30
N GLY A 164 -12.09 4.75 0.53
CA GLY A 164 -13.45 4.39 0.13
C GLY A 164 -13.84 2.94 0.33
N LEU A 165 -12.99 2.13 0.96
CA LEU A 165 -13.39 0.79 1.35
C LEU A 165 -14.24 0.90 2.63
N VAL A 166 -15.56 0.77 2.48
CA VAL A 166 -16.49 0.62 3.60
C VAL A 166 -16.74 -0.88 3.77
N LYS A 167 -16.59 -1.41 4.99
CA LYS A 167 -17.02 -2.79 5.27
C LYS A 167 -18.54 -2.85 5.00
N ALA A 168 -18.97 -3.75 4.13
CA ALA A 168 -20.36 -4.17 4.13
C ALA A 168 -20.59 -4.87 5.48
N GLU A 169 -21.43 -4.25 6.33
CA GLU A 169 -21.90 -4.86 7.58
C GLU A 169 -22.73 -6.12 7.30
#